data_AF-A0A9D6D6F2-F1
#
_entry.id   AF-A0A9D6D6F2-F1
#
_cell.length_a   1.000
_cell.length_b   1.000
_cell.length_c   1.000
_cell.angle_alpha   90.00
_cell.angle_beta   90.00
_cell.angle_gamma   90.00
#
_symmetry.space_group_name_H-M   'P 1'
#
loop_
_entity.id
_entity.type
_entity.pdbx_description
1 polymer ?
#
loop_
_entity_poly.entity_id
_entity_poly.type
_entity_poly.pdbx_seq_one_letter_code
_entity_poly.pdbx_strand_id
1 'polypeptide(L)' 'MQIGWVEIEDFRNYRTLSYSPAPSLNVLSGANAQGKTNLLEAVALLATGR' A
#
# COMPACT_ATOMS: atom_id res chain seq x y z
N MET A 1 10.08 6.61 -11.39
CA MET A 1 8.71 6.07 -11.24
C MET A 1 8.13 6.64 -9.95
N GLN A 2 6.92 7.20 -9.98
CA GLN A 2 6.20 7.69 -8.81
C GLN A 2 4.83 7.00 -8.75
N ILE A 3 4.36 6.70 -7.54
CA ILE A 3 3.03 6.14 -7.33
C ILE A 3 2.09 7.31 -7.11
N GLY A 4 1.19 7.57 -8.07
CA GLY A 4 0.18 8.62 -7.93
C GLY A 4 -0.98 8.18 -7.02
N TRP A 5 -1.36 6.92 -7.11
CA TRP A 5 -2.51 6.37 -6.40
C TRP A 5 -2.48 4.84 -6.37
N VAL A 6 -3.07 4.26 -5.33
CA VAL A 6 -3.26 2.83 -5.15
C VAL A 6 -4.68 2.57 -4.65
N GLU A 7 -5.37 1.64 -5.30
CA GLU A 7 -6.58 1.01 -4.78
C GLU A 7 -6.30 -0.45 -4.43
N ILE A 8 -6.84 -0.87 -3.29
CA ILE A 8 -6.77 -2.23 -2.79
C ILE A 8 -8.17 -2.68 -2.43
N GLU A 9 -8.57 -3.86 -2.90
CA GLU A 9 -9.81 -4.53 -2.55
C GLU A 9 -9.50 -5.99 -2.19
N ASP A 10 -10.04 -6.45 -1.06
CA ASP A 10 -9.93 -7.82 -0.54
C ASP A 10 -8.51 -8.43 -0.60
N PHE A 11 -7.50 -7.63 -0.24
CA PHE A 11 -6.10 -8.05 -0.19
C PHE A 11 -5.58 -8.09 1.24
N ARG A 12 -5.21 -9.29 1.70
CA ARG A 12 -4.72 -9.54 3.06
C ARG A 12 -5.72 -9.06 4.12
N ASN A 13 -5.34 -8.06 4.92
CA ASN A 13 -6.19 -7.48 5.96
C ASN A 13 -6.91 -6.19 5.52
N TYR A 14 -6.71 -5.74 4.27
CA TYR A 14 -7.47 -4.63 3.71
C TYR A 14 -8.71 -5.18 3.01
N ARG A 15 -9.88 -4.83 3.52
CA ARG A 15 -11.14 -5.00 2.78
C ARG A 15 -11.20 -4.01 1.62
N THR A 16 -10.96 -2.73 1.93
CA THR A 16 -10.76 -1.68 0.94
C THR A 16 -9.71 -0.69 1.44
N LEU A 17 -8.94 -0.12 0.51
CA LEU A 17 -8.07 1.04 0.76
C LEU A 17 -7.94 1.86 -0.53
N SER A 18 -8.12 3.17 -0.43
CA SER A 18 -7.76 4.13 -1.48
C SER A 18 -6.72 5.08 -0.91
N TYR A 19 -5.53 5.11 -1.51
CA TYR A 19 -4.38 5.83 -0.97
C TYR A 19 -3.64 6.60 -2.06
N SER A 20 -3.37 7.89 -1.80
CA SER A 20 -2.55 8.76 -2.64
C SER A 20 -1.28 9.15 -1.87
N PRO A 21 -0.11 8.58 -2.21
CA PRO A 21 1.14 8.93 -1.53
C PRO A 21 1.57 10.38 -1.82
N ALA A 22 2.27 10.99 -0.86
CA ALA A 22 3.01 12.21 -1.10
C ALA A 22 4.14 11.98 -2.13
N PRO A 23 4.58 13.01 -2.88
CA PRO A 23 5.55 12.87 -3.97
C PRO A 23 6.98 12.49 -3.53
N SER A 24 7.25 12.47 -2.22
CA SER A 24 8.57 12.20 -1.64
C SER A 24 8.44 11.18 -0.49
N LEU A 25 8.91 11.52 0.71
CA LEU A 25 8.87 10.62 1.85
C LEU A 25 7.44 10.40 2.36
N ASN A 26 7.06 9.13 2.45
CA ASN A 26 5.83 8.68 3.09
C ASN A 26 6.20 7.82 4.28
N VAL A 27 5.73 8.18 5.48
CA VAL A 27 5.94 7.38 6.69
C VAL A 27 4.64 6.67 7.05
N LEU A 28 4.65 5.35 6.98
CA LEU A 28 3.54 4.51 7.41
C LEU A 28 3.76 4.14 8.89
N SER A 29 2.91 4.63 9.79
CA SER A 29 3.02 4.39 11.23
C SER A 29 1.77 3.75 11.82
N GLY A 30 1.93 2.99 12.90
CA GLY A 30 0.83 2.32 13.61
C GLY A 30 1.30 1.03 14.28
N ALA A 31 0.43 0.36 15.02
CA ALA A 31 0.78 -0.90 15.69
C ALA A 31 1.05 -2.05 14.69
N ASN A 32 1.69 -3.12 15.16
CA ASN A 32 1.88 -4.33 14.36
C ASN A 32 0.53 -4.88 13.87
N ALA A 33 0.55 -5.57 12.73
CA ALA A 33 -0.64 -6.13 12.06
C ALA A 33 -1.71 -5.14 11.56
N GLN A 34 -1.45 -3.82 11.58
CA GLN A 34 -2.36 -2.80 11.03
C GLN A 34 -2.25 -2.56 9.51
N GLY A 35 -1.65 -3.49 8.76
CA GLY A 35 -1.65 -3.45 7.27
C GLY A 35 -0.52 -2.66 6.60
N LYS A 36 0.37 -1.98 7.35
CA LYS A 36 1.52 -1.27 6.76
C LYS A 36 2.34 -2.12 5.79
N THR A 37 2.72 -3.33 6.20
CA THR A 37 3.44 -4.27 5.32
C THR A 37 2.58 -4.71 4.15
N ASN A 38 1.28 -4.94 4.36
CA ASN A 38 0.35 -5.36 3.31
C ASN A 38 0.19 -4.29 2.22
N LEU A 39 0.23 -3.00 2.56
CA LEU A 39 0.24 -1.91 1.58
C LEU A 39 1.51 -1.97 0.72
N LEU A 40 2.68 -2.22 1.33
CA LEU A 40 3.93 -2.38 0.58
C LEU A 40 3.93 -3.66 -0.28
N GLU A 41 3.33 -4.75 0.20
CA GLU A 41 3.14 -5.98 -0.58
C GLU A 41 2.25 -5.75 -1.81
N ALA A 42 1.14 -5.04 -1.67
CA ALA A 42 0.25 -4.72 -2.79
C ALA A 42 0.97 -3.87 -3.86
N VAL A 43 1.72 -2.85 -3.42
CA VAL A 43 2.54 -2.04 -4.31
C VAL A 43 3.61 -2.88 -5.02
N ALA A 44 4.29 -3.77 -4.30
CA ALA A 44 5.30 -4.65 -4.88
C ALA A 44 4.72 -5.61 -5.92
N LEU A 45 3.54 -6.18 -5.64
CA LEU A 45 2.81 -7.04 -6.58
C LEU A 45 2.48 -6.28 -7.88
N LEU A 46 1.96 -5.06 -7.79
CA LEU A 46 1.66 -4.23 -8.97
C LEU A 46 2.93 -3.85 -9.75
N ALA A 47 4.02 -3.57 -9.05
CA ALA A 47 5.27 -3.15 -9.67
C ALA A 47 6.03 -4.31 -10.34
N THR A 48 5.88 -5.53 -9.83
CA THR A 48 6.70 -6.69 -10.26
C THR A 48 5.92 -7.80 -10.93
N GLY A 49 4.58 -7.81 -10.81
CA GLY A 49 3.70 -8.85 -11.33
C GLY A 49 3.87 -10.22 -10.66
N ARG A 50 4.42 -10.27 -9.44
CA ARG A 50 4.71 -11.49 -8.68
C ARG A 50 4.21 -11.40 -7.25
#